data_AF-A0A8I2YG49-F1
#
_entry.id   AF-A0A8I2YG49-F1
#
_cell.length_a   1.000
_cell.length_b   1.000
_cell.length_c   1.000
_cell.angle_alpha   90.00
_cell.angle_beta   90.00
_cell.angle_gamma   90.00
#
_symmetry.space_group_name_H-M   'P 1'
#
loop_
_entity.id
_entity.type
_entity.pdbx_description
1 polymer ?
#
loop_
_entity_poly.entity_id
_entity_poly.type
_entity_poly.pdbx_seq_one_letter_code
_entity_poly.pdbx_strand_id
1 'polypeptide(L)'
;MRHPSLLLAYSIAINLFLQLAWIGLSLTHRYAELKRGANVVREAVAAALDSGFPELAVEWLEQGHSIVWGELLQLRNSYEELSSAHPDHARRLRELSSALDDAGATREKSLSTFSESTDNAMHRLTRTLQQDADRHRTLAIERDKLLQEIRHLPGFKQFLLPKDFPQLRASAHSGPVVMLNAAETRCDALILLADVDHVIHVPLPNFNLQRVGRAATRGAGSWETLLSTLFNEVIKPVLDALAFSTVGDLSRIFWCPTGPFVFLPIHAAGLYGTQYSSPGHKVSDFVVSSYVPTLSILT
;
A
#
# COMPACT_ATOMS: atom_id res chain seq x y z
N MET A 1 -0.15 23.93 9.08
CA MET A 1 1.12 24.05 9.83
C MET A 1 1.92 22.80 9.57
N ARG A 2 3.15 22.94 9.05
CA ARG A 2 4.05 21.83 8.69
C ARG A 2 4.73 21.32 9.95
N HIS A 3 4.35 20.16 10.46
CA HIS A 3 4.98 19.58 11.64
C HIS A 3 5.80 18.35 11.25
N PRO A 4 7.15 18.41 11.32
CA PRO A 4 8.05 17.27 11.07
C PRO A 4 7.69 16.03 11.89
N SER A 5 7.08 16.25 13.07
CA SER A 5 6.59 15.20 13.94
C SER A 5 5.47 14.36 13.33
N LEU A 6 4.70 14.89 12.36
CA LEU A 6 3.63 14.15 11.69
C LEU A 6 4.20 13.11 10.72
N LEU A 7 5.18 13.49 9.90
CA LEU A 7 5.86 12.54 9.00
C LEU A 7 6.62 11.48 9.79
N LEU A 8 7.25 11.86 10.90
CA LEU A 8 7.88 10.90 11.80
C LEU A 8 6.86 9.93 12.41
N ALA A 9 5.72 10.43 12.87
CA ALA A 9 4.64 9.59 13.41
C ALA A 9 4.12 8.60 12.36
N TYR A 10 3.90 9.04 11.12
CA TYR A 10 3.51 8.16 10.02
C TYR A 10 4.60 7.15 9.67
N SER A 11 5.87 7.55 9.62
CA SER A 11 6.97 6.60 9.39
C SER A 11 7.03 5.53 10.48
N ILE A 12 6.80 5.90 11.74
CA ILE A 12 6.76 4.96 12.85
C ILE A 12 5.55 4.04 12.67
N ALA A 13 4.38 4.59 12.37
CA ALA A 13 3.16 3.81 12.18
C ALA A 13 3.28 2.79 11.04
N ILE A 14 3.76 3.20 9.85
CA ILE A 14 3.94 2.31 8.68
C ILE A 14 4.94 1.20 9.01
N ASN A 15 6.06 1.53 9.65
CA ASN A 15 7.05 0.52 10.06
C ASN A 15 6.51 -0.46 11.12
N LEU A 16 5.70 0.01 12.07
CA LEU A 16 5.05 -0.85 13.06
C LEU A 16 4.03 -1.80 12.40
N PHE A 17 3.28 -1.34 11.40
CA PHE A 17 2.36 -2.20 10.66
C PHE A 17 3.07 -3.29 9.85
N LEU A 18 4.24 -3.01 9.28
CA LEU A 18 5.07 -4.02 8.61
C LEU A 18 5.53 -5.12 9.58
N GLN A 19 5.79 -4.77 10.84
CA GLN A 19 6.16 -5.74 11.87
C GLN A 19 4.99 -6.66 12.28
N LEU A 20 3.74 -6.22 12.12
CA LEU A 20 2.50 -6.96 12.42
C LEU A 20 2.01 -7.82 11.25
N ALA A 21 2.41 -7.51 10.02
CA ALA A 21 1.97 -8.23 8.82
C ALA A 21 2.68 -9.59 8.60
N TRP A 22 3.73 -9.89 9.38
CA TRP A 22 4.56 -11.08 9.20
C TRP A 22 4.07 -12.28 10.04
N ILE A 23 3.40 -13.23 9.36
CA ILE A 23 2.90 -14.57 9.78
C ILE A 23 1.95 -14.53 11.04
N GLY A 24 1.04 -15.51 11.17
CA GLY A 24 0.39 -15.79 12.46
C GLY A 24 -0.93 -15.15 12.90
N LEU A 25 -1.27 -13.90 12.56
CA LEU A 25 -2.57 -13.36 13.02
C LEU A 25 -3.76 -14.11 12.38
N SER A 26 -4.84 -14.37 13.14
CA SER A 26 -6.06 -14.96 12.58
C SER A 26 -6.70 -14.03 11.53
N LEU A 27 -7.23 -14.61 10.45
CA LEU A 27 -7.76 -13.90 9.27
C LEU A 27 -8.80 -12.82 9.62
N THR A 28 -9.58 -13.02 10.68
CA THR A 28 -10.64 -12.13 11.14
C THR A 28 -10.11 -10.85 11.80
N HIS A 29 -9.02 -10.95 12.58
CA HIS A 29 -8.42 -9.80 13.27
C HIS A 29 -7.51 -8.99 12.33
N ARG A 30 -6.85 -9.66 11.37
CA ARG A 30 -6.14 -8.98 10.29
C ARG A 30 -7.08 -8.02 9.58
N TYR A 31 -8.29 -8.43 9.21
CA TYR A 31 -9.16 -7.60 8.37
C TYR A 31 -9.55 -6.24 9.01
N ALA A 32 -9.78 -6.18 10.32
CA ALA A 32 -10.12 -4.92 11.01
C ALA A 32 -8.90 -3.99 11.14
N GLU A 33 -7.74 -4.54 11.48
CA GLU A 33 -6.49 -3.78 11.60
C GLU A 33 -5.93 -3.37 10.23
N LEU A 34 -6.14 -4.19 9.18
CA LEU A 34 -5.79 -3.88 7.78
C LEU A 34 -6.61 -2.70 7.25
N LYS A 35 -7.90 -2.60 7.60
CA LYS A 35 -8.73 -1.43 7.22
C LYS A 35 -8.25 -0.15 7.90
N ARG A 36 -7.85 -0.22 9.17
CA ARG A 36 -7.27 0.92 9.90
C ARG A 36 -5.90 1.30 9.33
N GLY A 37 -5.03 0.33 9.08
CA GLY A 37 -3.71 0.52 8.47
C GLY A 37 -3.78 1.10 7.05
N ALA A 38 -4.72 0.63 6.21
CA ALA A 38 -4.95 1.16 4.87
C ALA A 38 -5.31 2.65 4.88
N ASN A 39 -6.12 3.09 5.85
CA ASN A 39 -6.43 4.52 6.00
C ASN A 39 -5.19 5.31 6.43
N VAL A 40 -4.39 4.79 7.37
CA VAL A 40 -3.16 5.45 7.84
C VAL A 40 -2.17 5.68 6.71
N VAL A 41 -1.98 4.70 5.82
CA VAL A 41 -1.09 4.84 4.65
C VAL A 41 -1.57 5.98 3.74
N ARG A 42 -2.85 6.02 3.39
CA ARG A 42 -3.37 7.06 2.47
C ARG A 42 -3.23 8.47 3.06
N GLU A 43 -3.46 8.63 4.35
CA GLU A 43 -3.24 9.90 5.06
C GLU A 43 -1.76 10.26 5.19
N ALA A 44 -0.88 9.26 5.40
CA ALA A 44 0.56 9.47 5.40
C ALA A 44 1.03 9.99 4.03
N VAL A 45 0.58 9.37 2.95
CA VAL A 45 0.86 9.76 1.56
C VAL A 45 0.37 11.19 1.31
N ALA A 46 -0.85 11.53 1.72
CA ALA A 46 -1.35 12.91 1.63
C ALA A 46 -0.46 13.90 2.39
N ALA A 47 -0.04 13.57 3.61
CA ALA A 47 0.85 14.41 4.41
C ALA A 47 2.26 14.57 3.79
N ALA A 48 2.80 13.53 3.16
CA ALA A 48 4.05 13.59 2.41
C ALA A 48 3.93 14.54 1.20
N LEU A 49 2.82 14.46 0.47
CA LEU A 49 2.54 15.35 -0.67
C LEU A 49 2.31 16.80 -0.24
N ASP A 50 1.58 17.04 0.86
CA ASP A 50 1.43 18.38 1.46
C ASP A 50 2.77 18.99 1.88
N SER A 51 3.74 18.13 2.22
CA SER A 51 5.08 18.51 2.65
C SER A 51 6.07 18.61 1.48
N GLY A 52 5.67 18.28 0.25
CA GLY A 52 6.52 18.36 -0.94
C GLY A 52 7.49 17.19 -1.10
N PHE A 53 7.15 15.99 -0.59
CA PHE A 53 7.96 14.77 -0.69
C PHE A 53 7.23 13.67 -1.48
N PRO A 54 7.09 13.80 -2.81
CA PRO A 54 6.35 12.83 -3.62
C PRO A 54 7.08 11.48 -3.79
N GLU A 55 8.41 11.44 -3.71
CA GLU A 55 9.19 10.19 -3.71
C GLU A 55 8.89 9.36 -2.46
N LEU A 56 8.86 10.00 -1.29
CA LEU A 56 8.47 9.36 -0.03
C LEU A 56 7.02 8.88 -0.07
N ALA A 57 6.14 9.63 -0.73
CA ALA A 57 4.75 9.24 -0.93
C ALA A 57 4.64 7.94 -1.76
N VAL A 58 5.45 7.78 -2.81
CA VAL A 58 5.54 6.53 -3.59
C VAL A 58 6.07 5.37 -2.73
N GLU A 59 7.14 5.60 -1.98
CA GLU A 59 7.69 4.59 -1.06
C GLU A 59 6.65 4.13 -0.04
N TRP A 60 5.87 5.05 0.54
CA TRP A 60 4.81 4.73 1.49
C TRP A 60 3.61 4.03 0.87
N LEU A 61 3.24 4.36 -0.38
CA LEU A 61 2.18 3.62 -1.08
C LEU A 61 2.58 2.16 -1.31
N GLU A 62 3.80 1.92 -1.78
CA GLU A 62 4.31 0.57 -1.99
C GLU A 62 4.42 -0.18 -0.65
N GLN A 63 5.00 0.44 0.38
CA GLN A 63 5.09 -0.15 1.72
C GLN A 63 3.70 -0.48 2.29
N GLY A 64 2.73 0.39 2.07
CA GLY A 64 1.34 0.21 2.50
C GLY A 64 0.64 -0.96 1.83
N HIS A 65 1.04 -1.31 0.61
CA HIS A 65 0.50 -2.47 -0.11
C HIS A 65 1.00 -3.78 0.47
N SER A 66 2.26 -3.86 0.92
CA SER A 66 2.77 -5.02 1.68
C SER A 66 2.02 -5.24 3.01
N ILE A 67 1.45 -4.18 3.59
CA ILE A 67 0.62 -4.24 4.81
C ILE A 67 -0.78 -4.79 4.48
N VAL A 68 -1.51 -4.21 3.52
CA VAL A 68 -2.92 -4.55 3.22
C VAL A 68 -3.06 -5.91 2.52
N TRP A 69 -2.13 -6.24 1.64
CA TRP A 69 -2.16 -7.46 0.84
C TRP A 69 -1.20 -8.54 1.34
N GLY A 70 -0.53 -8.31 2.47
CA GLY A 70 0.30 -9.29 3.17
C GLY A 70 1.11 -10.09 2.18
N GLU A 71 2.06 -9.45 1.50
CA GLU A 71 2.78 -10.01 0.35
C GLU A 71 3.34 -11.40 0.63
N LEU A 72 2.53 -12.42 0.40
CA LEU A 72 2.96 -13.80 0.46
C LEU A 72 3.98 -14.06 -0.65
N LEU A 73 4.02 -13.28 -1.74
CA LEU A 73 4.94 -13.51 -2.85
C LEU A 73 6.34 -12.93 -2.65
N GLN A 74 6.51 -11.65 -2.30
CA GLN A 74 7.86 -11.12 -2.04
C GLN A 74 8.51 -11.75 -0.82
N LEU A 75 7.74 -11.94 0.25
CA LEU A 75 8.22 -12.60 1.46
C LEU A 75 8.55 -14.07 1.19
N ARG A 76 7.78 -14.79 0.33
CA ARG A 76 8.15 -16.13 -0.12
C ARG A 76 9.41 -16.12 -0.97
N ASN A 77 9.53 -15.22 -1.95
CA ASN A 77 10.69 -15.18 -2.84
C ASN A 77 11.98 -14.87 -2.06
N SER A 78 11.99 -13.80 -1.27
CA SER A 78 13.15 -13.47 -0.43
C SER A 78 13.44 -14.55 0.60
N TYR A 79 12.41 -15.18 1.19
CA TYR A 79 12.60 -16.29 2.10
C TYR A 79 13.12 -17.54 1.38
N GLU A 80 12.68 -17.85 0.16
CA GLU A 80 13.16 -18.98 -0.64
C GLU A 80 14.61 -18.77 -1.05
N GLU A 81 14.98 -17.56 -1.47
CA GLU A 81 16.38 -17.16 -1.69
C GLU A 81 17.23 -17.33 -0.43
N LEU A 82 16.74 -16.85 0.73
CA LEU A 82 17.41 -17.02 2.01
C LEU A 82 17.49 -18.50 2.42
N SER A 83 16.43 -19.27 2.18
CA SER A 83 16.36 -20.69 2.52
C SER A 83 17.29 -21.52 1.64
N SER A 84 17.54 -21.09 0.41
CA SER A 84 18.47 -21.72 -0.52
C SER A 84 19.93 -21.38 -0.17
N ALA A 85 20.23 -20.09 0.05
CA ALA A 85 21.60 -19.62 0.29
C ALA A 85 22.06 -19.79 1.76
N HIS A 86 21.17 -19.59 2.73
CA HIS A 86 21.46 -19.52 4.16
C HIS A 86 20.37 -20.22 5.01
N PRO A 87 20.24 -21.56 4.90
CA PRO A 87 19.12 -22.32 5.47
C PRO A 87 18.97 -22.18 7.00
N ASP A 88 20.06 -22.03 7.74
CA ASP A 88 20.01 -21.84 9.20
C ASP A 88 19.38 -20.50 9.60
N HIS A 89 19.68 -19.42 8.88
CA HIS A 89 19.08 -18.11 9.12
C HIS A 89 17.59 -18.14 8.78
N ALA A 90 17.23 -18.77 7.67
CA ALA A 90 15.84 -18.95 7.28
C ALA A 90 15.04 -19.73 8.33
N ARG A 91 15.59 -20.86 8.81
CA ARG A 91 14.98 -21.67 9.87
C ARG A 91 14.79 -20.88 11.16
N ARG A 92 15.82 -20.18 11.63
CA ARG A 92 15.75 -19.36 12.86
C ARG A 92 14.75 -18.21 12.73
N LEU A 93 14.66 -17.59 11.56
CA LEU A 93 13.69 -16.55 11.26
C LEU A 93 12.27 -17.09 11.32
N ARG A 94 12.04 -18.30 10.78
CA ARG A 94 10.74 -18.98 10.85
C ARG A 94 10.36 -19.35 12.28
N GLU A 95 11.30 -19.89 13.07
CA GLU A 95 11.09 -20.23 14.49
C GLU A 95 10.70 -18.99 15.32
N LEU A 96 11.44 -17.88 15.17
CA LEU A 96 11.14 -16.62 15.86
C LEU A 96 9.79 -16.02 15.44
N SER A 97 9.46 -16.11 14.15
CA SER A 97 8.17 -15.65 13.63
C SER A 97 7.02 -16.44 14.27
N SER A 98 7.10 -17.78 14.27
CA SER A 98 6.10 -18.64 14.90
C SER A 98 5.95 -18.36 16.40
N ALA A 99 7.05 -18.12 17.12
CA ALA A 99 7.02 -17.84 18.55
C ALA A 99 6.37 -16.48 18.88
N LEU A 100 6.58 -15.46 18.03
CA LEU A 100 5.91 -14.16 18.13
C LEU A 100 4.40 -14.28 17.92
N ASP A 101 4.01 -15.12 16.96
CA ASP A 101 2.62 -15.38 16.61
C ASP A 101 1.86 -16.04 17.76
N ASP A 102 2.44 -17.11 18.32
CA ASP A 102 1.88 -17.81 19.48
C ASP A 102 1.74 -16.89 20.69
N ALA A 103 2.73 -16.01 20.92
CA ALA A 103 2.67 -15.02 21.99
C ALA A 103 1.56 -13.97 21.76
N GLY A 104 1.34 -13.55 20.51
CA GLY A 104 0.26 -12.64 20.13
C GLY A 104 -1.14 -13.26 20.33
N ALA A 105 -1.35 -14.49 19.85
CA ALA A 105 -2.61 -15.21 19.99
C ALA A 105 -2.95 -15.50 21.46
N THR A 106 -1.94 -15.81 22.28
CA THR A 106 -2.11 -16.04 23.73
C THR A 106 -2.62 -14.79 24.44
N ARG A 107 -2.03 -13.62 24.14
CA ARG A 107 -2.45 -12.33 24.70
C ARG A 107 -3.90 -12.00 24.34
N GLU A 108 -4.32 -12.25 23.11
CA GLU A 108 -5.68 -12.01 22.63
C GLU A 108 -6.71 -12.92 23.30
N LYS A 109 -6.36 -14.20 23.49
CA LYS A 109 -7.18 -15.15 24.26
C LYS A 109 -7.33 -14.71 25.72
N SER A 110 -6.25 -14.22 26.33
CA SER A 110 -6.28 -13.66 27.69
C SER A 110 -7.20 -12.44 27.81
N LEU A 111 -7.30 -11.61 26.76
CA LEU A 111 -8.18 -10.43 26.73
C LEU A 111 -9.66 -10.79 26.48
N SER A 112 -9.94 -11.83 25.69
CA SER A 112 -11.31 -12.20 25.29
C SER A 112 -12.03 -13.13 26.28
N THR A 113 -11.30 -13.86 27.14
CA THR A 113 -11.89 -14.86 28.05
C THR A 113 -12.54 -14.24 29.30
N PHE A 114 -12.48 -12.93 29.50
CA PHE A 114 -12.95 -12.29 30.74
C PHE A 114 -14.32 -11.61 30.58
N SER A 115 -15.37 -12.27 31.11
CA SER A 115 -16.70 -11.69 31.29
C SER A 115 -17.22 -11.73 32.74
N GLU A 116 -16.48 -12.24 33.74
CA GLU A 116 -16.98 -12.31 35.14
C GLU A 116 -15.91 -11.97 36.18
N SER A 117 -16.32 -11.16 37.17
CA SER A 117 -15.47 -10.34 38.04
C SER A 117 -15.19 -10.95 39.42
N THR A 118 -13.90 -11.06 39.79
CA THR A 118 -13.38 -11.08 41.19
C THR A 118 -11.98 -10.43 41.23
N ASP A 119 -11.62 -9.72 42.31
CA ASP A 119 -10.34 -8.98 42.44
C ASP A 119 -9.08 -9.85 42.27
N ASN A 120 -9.14 -11.11 42.73
CA ASN A 120 -8.05 -12.09 42.56
C ASN A 120 -7.87 -12.56 41.11
N ALA A 121 -8.89 -12.41 40.27
CA ALA A 121 -8.81 -12.71 38.85
C ALA A 121 -8.15 -11.55 38.08
N MET A 122 -8.41 -10.30 38.51
CA MET A 122 -7.80 -9.10 37.93
C MET A 122 -6.27 -9.08 38.10
N HIS A 123 -5.77 -9.31 39.32
CA HIS A 123 -4.32 -9.35 39.55
C HIS A 123 -3.60 -10.47 38.79
N ARG A 124 -4.25 -11.63 38.61
CA ARG A 124 -3.71 -12.72 37.80
C ARG A 124 -3.68 -12.33 36.32
N LEU A 125 -4.75 -11.72 35.81
CA LEU A 125 -4.81 -11.22 34.44
C LEU A 125 -3.73 -10.16 34.17
N THR A 126 -3.56 -9.18 35.06
CA THR A 126 -2.50 -8.16 34.91
C THR A 126 -1.11 -8.80 34.83
N ARG A 127 -0.84 -9.79 35.69
CA ARG A 127 0.45 -10.52 35.67
C ARG A 127 0.63 -11.30 34.37
N THR A 128 -0.39 -12.01 33.90
CA THR A 128 -0.34 -12.75 32.63
C THR A 128 -0.16 -11.82 31.45
N LEU A 129 -0.92 -10.73 31.34
CA LEU A 129 -0.77 -9.74 30.27
C LEU A 129 0.63 -9.10 30.26
N GLN A 130 1.20 -8.89 31.44
CA GLN A 130 2.55 -8.32 31.56
C GLN A 130 3.62 -9.33 31.14
N GLN A 131 3.50 -10.60 31.55
CA GLN A 131 4.37 -11.68 31.09
C GLN A 131 4.29 -11.90 29.57
N ASP A 132 3.07 -11.86 29.02
CA ASP A 132 2.83 -11.96 27.58
C ASP A 132 3.45 -10.77 26.83
N ALA A 133 3.32 -9.55 27.36
CA ALA A 133 3.93 -8.36 26.79
C ALA A 133 5.47 -8.40 26.83
N ASP A 134 6.06 -8.82 27.94
CA ASP A 134 7.52 -8.95 28.11
C ASP A 134 8.10 -10.02 27.18
N ARG A 135 7.41 -11.17 27.06
CA ARG A 135 7.77 -12.24 26.12
C ARG A 135 7.72 -11.74 24.67
N HIS A 136 6.62 -11.06 24.29
CA HIS A 136 6.47 -10.51 22.94
C HIS A 136 7.57 -9.49 22.63
N ARG A 137 7.90 -8.61 23.58
CA ARG A 137 8.99 -7.63 23.44
C ARG A 137 10.35 -8.30 23.24
N THR A 138 10.64 -9.35 24.02
CA THR A 138 11.92 -10.07 23.95
C THR A 138 12.10 -10.73 22.58
N LEU A 139 11.08 -11.44 22.11
CA LEU A 139 11.10 -12.09 20.80
C LEU A 139 11.22 -11.09 19.64
N ALA A 140 10.60 -9.90 19.75
CA ALA A 140 10.71 -8.86 18.74
C ALA A 140 12.15 -8.33 18.64
N ILE A 141 12.83 -8.14 19.79
CA ILE A 141 14.24 -7.74 19.83
C ILE A 141 15.14 -8.81 19.20
N GLU A 142 14.90 -10.10 19.49
CA GLU A 142 15.67 -11.20 18.90
C GLU A 142 15.47 -11.29 17.39
N ARG A 143 14.24 -11.11 16.91
CA ARG A 143 13.94 -11.04 15.48
C ARG A 143 14.69 -9.88 14.81
N ASP A 144 14.66 -8.69 15.41
CA ASP A 144 15.32 -7.52 14.84
C ASP A 144 16.85 -7.71 14.75
N LYS A 145 17.46 -8.37 15.74
CA LYS A 145 18.87 -8.77 15.70
C LYS A 145 19.14 -9.76 14.56
N LEU A 146 18.30 -10.77 14.39
CA LEU A 146 18.47 -11.75 13.30
C LEU A 146 18.30 -11.09 11.92
N LEU A 147 17.36 -10.17 11.75
CA LEU A 147 17.20 -9.41 10.51
C LEU A 147 18.45 -8.57 10.21
N GLN A 148 19.08 -7.98 11.24
CA GLN A 148 20.36 -7.29 11.08
C GLN A 148 21.47 -8.27 10.64
N GLU A 149 21.58 -9.44 11.26
CA GLU A 149 22.54 -10.47 10.86
C GLU A 149 22.35 -10.88 9.39
N ILE A 150 21.11 -11.15 8.97
CA ILE A 150 20.78 -11.51 7.58
C ILE A 150 21.20 -10.40 6.61
N ARG A 151 21.00 -9.13 6.96
CA ARG A 151 21.38 -7.99 6.11
C ARG A 151 22.88 -7.82 5.93
N HIS A 152 23.71 -8.44 6.77
CA HIS A 152 25.15 -8.47 6.58
C HIS A 152 25.61 -9.58 5.62
N LEU A 153 24.71 -10.47 5.21
CA LEU A 153 25.03 -11.54 4.25
C LEU A 153 25.13 -10.98 2.82
N PRO A 154 26.04 -11.51 1.98
CA PRO A 154 26.14 -11.12 0.57
C PRO A 154 24.82 -11.35 -0.17
N GLY A 155 24.30 -10.32 -0.85
CA GLY A 155 23.03 -10.39 -1.57
C GLY A 155 21.79 -10.06 -0.73
N PHE A 156 21.91 -9.96 0.60
CA PHE A 156 20.77 -9.76 1.51
C PHE A 156 20.74 -8.39 2.19
N LYS A 157 21.55 -7.42 1.74
CA LYS A 157 21.64 -6.07 2.33
C LYS A 157 20.28 -5.36 2.49
N GLN A 158 19.36 -5.62 1.57
CA GLN A 158 18.02 -5.05 1.55
C GLN A 158 16.94 -6.04 2.01
N PHE A 159 17.33 -7.16 2.62
CA PHE A 159 16.40 -8.21 3.04
C PHE A 159 15.33 -7.66 3.98
N LEU A 160 14.09 -7.77 3.53
CA LEU A 160 12.90 -7.24 4.20
C LEU A 160 13.02 -5.76 4.60
N LEU A 161 13.79 -4.97 3.85
CA LEU A 161 13.75 -3.52 3.92
C LEU A 161 12.80 -2.99 2.83
N PRO A 162 12.06 -1.91 3.11
CA PRO A 162 11.37 -1.19 2.06
C PRO A 162 12.31 -0.81 0.92
N LYS A 163 11.84 -0.96 -0.32
CA LYS A 163 12.54 -0.43 -1.50
C LYS A 163 12.52 1.10 -1.44
N ASP A 164 13.64 1.71 -1.78
CA ASP A 164 13.75 3.16 -1.95
C ASP A 164 13.19 3.60 -3.30
N PHE A 165 12.95 4.90 -3.46
CA PHE A 165 12.41 5.44 -4.70
C PHE A 165 13.24 5.07 -5.96
N PRO A 166 14.58 5.14 -5.98
CA PRO A 166 15.36 4.71 -7.14
C PRO A 166 15.09 3.27 -7.57
N GLN A 167 14.92 2.33 -6.63
CA GLN A 167 14.57 0.95 -6.92
C GLN A 167 13.13 0.82 -7.43
N LEU A 168 12.18 1.54 -6.82
CA LEU A 168 10.78 1.53 -7.24
C LEU A 168 10.58 2.16 -8.61
N ARG A 169 11.35 3.19 -8.94
CA ARG A 169 11.34 3.83 -10.25
C ARG A 169 11.77 2.90 -11.37
N ALA A 170 12.67 1.95 -11.09
CA ALA A 170 13.10 0.96 -12.07
C ALA A 170 11.92 0.13 -12.62
N SER A 171 10.84 -0.05 -11.85
CA SER A 171 9.58 -0.68 -12.28
C SER A 171 8.93 -0.02 -13.51
N ALA A 172 9.24 1.24 -13.80
CA ALA A 172 8.68 1.96 -14.95
C ALA A 172 9.36 1.65 -16.28
N HIS A 173 10.25 0.65 -16.35
CA HIS A 173 11.00 0.28 -17.56
C HIS A 173 10.11 -0.13 -18.75
N SER A 174 8.92 -0.70 -18.46
CA SER A 174 7.98 -1.16 -19.49
C SER A 174 6.95 -0.09 -19.90
N GLY A 175 7.04 1.11 -19.33
CA GLY A 175 6.15 2.23 -19.59
C GLY A 175 5.77 2.98 -18.31
N PRO A 176 5.08 4.13 -18.44
CA PRO A 176 4.70 4.95 -17.29
C PRO A 176 3.84 4.18 -16.30
N VAL A 177 4.14 4.34 -15.01
CA VAL A 177 3.34 3.79 -13.91
C VAL A 177 2.64 4.92 -13.19
N VAL A 178 1.32 4.83 -13.06
CA VAL A 178 0.49 5.84 -12.40
C VAL A 178 -0.13 5.26 -11.14
N MET A 179 0.34 5.73 -9.99
CA MET A 179 -0.23 5.37 -8.69
C MET A 179 -1.33 6.37 -8.34
N LEU A 180 -2.51 5.88 -7.96
CA LEU A 180 -3.64 6.72 -7.56
C LEU A 180 -3.89 6.60 -6.06
N ASN A 181 -3.85 7.72 -5.35
CA ASN A 181 -4.13 7.80 -3.92
C ASN A 181 -5.40 8.61 -3.65
N ALA A 182 -6.19 8.15 -2.69
CA ALA A 182 -7.33 8.89 -2.18
C ALA A 182 -7.33 8.91 -0.65
N ALA A 183 -6.92 10.03 -0.10
CA ALA A 183 -7.07 10.37 1.31
C ALA A 183 -8.42 11.05 1.55
N GLU A 184 -8.78 11.26 2.82
CA GLU A 184 -10.01 11.97 3.19
C GLU A 184 -9.99 13.43 2.73
N THR A 185 -8.81 14.04 2.72
CA THR A 185 -8.63 15.47 2.42
C THR A 185 -8.26 15.76 0.96
N ARG A 186 -7.70 14.78 0.23
CA ARG A 186 -7.19 14.97 -1.13
C ARG A 186 -7.11 13.67 -1.93
N CYS A 187 -7.15 13.81 -3.25
CA CYS A 187 -6.87 12.74 -4.21
C CYS A 187 -5.70 13.16 -5.10
N ASP A 188 -4.86 12.19 -5.47
CA ASP A 188 -3.60 12.44 -6.17
C ASP A 188 -3.27 11.32 -7.15
N ALA A 189 -2.61 11.69 -8.24
CA ALA A 189 -1.89 10.77 -9.11
C ALA A 189 -0.38 11.03 -9.01
N LEU A 190 0.39 9.95 -8.90
CA LEU A 190 1.85 9.97 -8.86
C LEU A 190 2.35 9.16 -10.05
N ILE A 191 3.14 9.79 -10.91
CA ILE A 191 3.59 9.21 -12.17
C ILE A 191 5.09 8.93 -12.09
N LEU A 192 5.45 7.69 -12.35
CA LEU A 192 6.84 7.22 -12.43
C LEU A 192 7.21 6.99 -13.89
N LEU A 193 8.37 7.52 -14.28
CA LEU A 193 8.98 7.33 -15.59
C LEU A 193 10.41 6.80 -15.41
N ALA A 194 10.82 5.83 -16.23
CA ALA A 194 12.14 5.20 -16.11
C ALA A 194 13.32 6.19 -16.27
N ASP A 195 13.12 7.25 -17.05
CA ASP A 195 14.17 8.21 -17.39
C ASP A 195 14.09 9.53 -16.60
N VAL A 196 13.12 9.67 -15.69
CA VAL A 196 12.93 10.88 -14.88
C VAL A 196 13.24 10.57 -13.41
N ASP A 197 14.16 11.30 -12.80
CA ASP A 197 14.70 11.05 -11.46
C ASP A 197 13.81 11.53 -10.30
N HIS A 198 12.61 12.03 -10.60
CA HIS A 198 11.64 12.52 -9.62
C HIS A 198 10.23 12.04 -9.99
N VAL A 199 9.32 12.11 -9.02
CA VAL A 199 7.90 11.77 -9.23
C VAL A 199 7.17 12.96 -9.84
N ILE A 200 6.45 12.74 -10.93
CA ILE A 200 5.51 13.75 -11.45
C ILE A 200 4.22 13.63 -10.64
N HIS A 201 4.01 14.61 -9.76
CA HIS A 201 2.81 14.68 -8.91
C HIS A 201 1.71 15.50 -9.58
N VAL A 202 0.53 14.89 -9.72
CA VAL A 202 -0.68 15.49 -10.30
C VAL A 202 -1.78 15.52 -9.23
N PRO A 203 -2.05 16.69 -8.62
CA PRO A 203 -3.18 16.85 -7.71
C PRO A 203 -4.52 16.65 -8.44
N LEU A 204 -5.47 15.97 -7.81
CA LEU A 204 -6.82 15.72 -8.35
C LEU A 204 -7.90 16.43 -7.50
N PRO A 205 -7.87 17.77 -7.36
CA PRO A 205 -8.70 18.50 -6.40
C PRO A 205 -10.19 18.45 -6.72
N ASN A 206 -10.53 18.21 -7.98
CA ASN A 206 -11.93 18.13 -8.41
C ASN A 206 -12.54 16.76 -8.12
N PHE A 207 -11.72 15.72 -7.91
CA PHE A 207 -12.19 14.37 -7.70
C PHE A 207 -12.57 14.13 -6.24
N ASN A 208 -13.78 13.65 -6.00
CA ASN A 208 -14.27 13.30 -4.67
C ASN A 208 -14.95 11.92 -4.68
N LEU A 209 -14.37 10.98 -3.93
CA LEU A 209 -14.89 9.62 -3.81
C LEU A 209 -16.31 9.52 -3.26
N GLN A 210 -16.72 10.42 -2.35
CA GLN A 210 -18.07 10.40 -1.82
C GLN A 210 -19.12 10.72 -2.90
N ARG A 211 -18.77 11.58 -3.87
CA ARG A 211 -19.64 11.89 -5.01
C ARG A 211 -19.79 10.67 -5.92
N VAL A 212 -18.70 9.97 -6.16
CA VAL A 212 -18.62 8.77 -7.01
C VAL A 212 -19.35 7.56 -6.39
N GLY A 213 -19.18 7.28 -5.09
CA GLY A 213 -19.84 6.15 -4.43
C GLY A 213 -21.37 6.27 -4.39
N ARG A 214 -21.90 7.50 -4.33
CA ARG A 214 -23.35 7.77 -4.41
C ARG A 214 -23.89 7.65 -5.84
N ALA A 215 -23.06 7.94 -6.85
CA ALA A 215 -23.43 7.72 -8.23
C ALA A 215 -23.52 6.22 -8.51
N ALA A 216 -22.47 5.43 -8.22
CA ALA A 216 -22.39 3.99 -8.52
C ALA A 216 -23.53 3.11 -7.95
N THR A 217 -24.30 3.62 -6.99
CA THR A 217 -25.43 2.93 -6.33
C THR A 217 -26.81 3.28 -6.91
N ARG A 218 -26.91 4.16 -7.93
CA ARG A 218 -28.19 4.68 -8.44
C ARG A 218 -28.39 4.49 -9.96
N GLY A 219 -29.07 3.42 -10.40
CA GLY A 219 -29.77 3.31 -11.70
C GLY A 219 -28.97 3.53 -13.01
N ALA A 220 -29.63 3.37 -14.16
CA ALA A 220 -29.06 3.65 -15.49
C ALA A 220 -28.93 5.18 -15.68
N GLY A 221 -27.73 5.70 -16.01
CA GLY A 221 -27.37 7.13 -15.97
C GLY A 221 -26.26 7.45 -14.95
N SER A 222 -26.07 6.56 -13.96
CA SER A 222 -24.97 6.65 -12.99
C SER A 222 -23.62 6.33 -13.62
N TRP A 223 -23.55 5.35 -14.51
CA TRP A 223 -22.30 4.89 -15.10
C TRP A 223 -21.73 5.91 -16.07
N GLU A 224 -22.54 6.53 -16.92
CA GLU A 224 -22.08 7.60 -17.83
C GLU A 224 -21.54 8.79 -17.04
N THR A 225 -22.22 9.16 -15.95
CA THR A 225 -21.76 10.21 -15.03
C THR A 225 -20.45 9.82 -14.37
N LEU A 226 -20.31 8.57 -13.92
CA LEU A 226 -19.09 8.07 -13.31
C LEU A 226 -17.91 8.08 -14.28
N LEU A 227 -18.08 7.51 -15.47
CA LEU A 227 -17.02 7.39 -16.47
C LEU A 227 -16.58 8.75 -16.98
N SER A 228 -17.52 9.69 -17.16
CA SER A 228 -17.20 11.07 -17.54
C SER A 228 -16.50 11.84 -16.41
N THR A 229 -16.91 11.62 -15.15
CA THR A 229 -16.23 12.19 -13.98
C THR A 229 -14.80 11.66 -13.87
N LEU A 230 -14.60 10.34 -13.97
CA LEU A 230 -13.26 9.72 -13.97
C LEU A 230 -12.40 10.26 -15.11
N PHE A 231 -12.97 10.42 -16.30
CA PHE A 231 -12.21 10.92 -17.43
C PHE A 231 -11.75 12.36 -17.21
N ASN A 232 -12.67 13.26 -16.83
CA ASN A 232 -12.38 14.68 -16.71
C ASN A 232 -11.54 15.02 -15.47
N GLU A 233 -11.76 14.33 -14.35
CA GLU A 233 -11.18 14.70 -13.05
C GLU A 233 -9.98 13.85 -12.66
N VAL A 234 -9.73 12.72 -13.32
CA VAL A 234 -8.62 11.80 -13.02
C VAL A 234 -7.76 11.54 -14.25
N ILE A 235 -8.35 11.01 -15.33
CA ILE A 235 -7.58 10.56 -16.50
C ILE A 235 -6.97 11.72 -17.27
N LYS A 236 -7.77 12.73 -17.60
CA LYS A 236 -7.31 13.85 -18.42
C LYS A 236 -6.13 14.59 -17.76
N PRO A 237 -6.16 14.94 -16.46
CA PRO A 237 -4.98 15.49 -15.78
C PRO A 237 -3.71 14.62 -15.89
N VAL A 238 -3.86 13.29 -15.83
CA VAL A 238 -2.74 12.34 -15.98
C VAL A 238 -2.22 12.32 -17.41
N LEU A 239 -3.11 12.25 -18.41
CA LEU A 239 -2.74 12.26 -19.84
C LEU A 239 -2.07 13.58 -20.24
N ASP A 240 -2.59 14.70 -19.75
CA ASP A 240 -2.03 16.04 -19.97
C ASP A 240 -0.61 16.13 -19.37
N ALA A 241 -0.40 15.61 -18.15
CA ALA A 241 0.92 15.57 -17.50
C ALA A 241 1.93 14.68 -18.24
N LEU A 242 1.47 13.60 -18.88
CA LEU A 242 2.29 12.72 -19.73
C LEU A 242 2.49 13.25 -21.16
N ALA A 243 1.82 14.35 -21.51
CA ALA A 243 1.76 14.87 -22.89
C ALA A 243 1.33 13.82 -23.92
N PHE A 244 0.44 12.89 -23.52
CA PHE A 244 -0.06 11.85 -24.41
C PHE A 244 -1.06 12.41 -25.43
N SER A 245 -0.93 11.95 -26.67
CA SER A 245 -1.74 12.37 -27.81
C SER A 245 -2.51 11.17 -28.38
N THR A 246 -3.62 11.44 -29.05
CA THR A 246 -4.41 10.43 -29.78
C THR A 246 -3.81 10.10 -31.15
N VAL A 247 -2.66 10.69 -31.50
CA VAL A 247 -2.02 10.55 -32.81
C VAL A 247 -0.80 9.65 -32.67
N GLY A 248 -0.81 8.50 -33.35
CA GLY A 248 0.28 7.52 -33.35
C GLY A 248 -0.08 6.19 -32.67
N ASP A 249 0.94 5.36 -32.43
CA ASP A 249 0.76 4.09 -31.73
C ASP A 249 0.46 4.33 -30.24
N LEU A 250 -0.52 3.59 -29.71
CA LEU A 250 -0.93 3.71 -28.33
C LEU A 250 0.18 3.23 -27.38
N SER A 251 0.62 4.11 -26.50
CA SER A 251 1.54 3.74 -25.43
C SER A 251 0.83 2.94 -24.35
N ARG A 252 1.51 1.94 -23.78
CA ARG A 252 1.01 1.21 -22.61
C ARG A 252 1.23 2.05 -21.35
N ILE A 253 0.22 2.08 -20.49
CA ILE A 253 0.30 2.65 -19.14
C ILE A 253 -0.06 1.60 -18.09
N PHE A 254 0.60 1.66 -16.94
CA PHE A 254 0.32 0.79 -15.81
C PHE A 254 -0.37 1.58 -14.69
N TRP A 255 -1.63 1.26 -14.43
CA TRP A 255 -2.39 1.80 -13.32
C TRP A 255 -2.09 0.99 -12.05
N CYS A 256 -1.62 1.68 -11.02
CA CYS A 256 -1.44 1.15 -9.67
C CYS A 256 -2.44 1.83 -8.71
N PRO A 257 -3.74 1.54 -8.82
CA PRO A 257 -4.75 2.18 -7.99
C PRO A 257 -4.65 1.70 -6.54
N THR A 258 -4.92 2.60 -5.59
CA THR A 258 -4.97 2.27 -4.16
C THR A 258 -6.33 2.61 -3.55
N GLY A 259 -6.68 1.93 -2.46
CA GLY A 259 -7.93 2.18 -1.75
C GLY A 259 -9.16 2.12 -2.66
N PRO A 260 -10.07 3.11 -2.60
CA PRO A 260 -11.31 3.08 -3.38
C PRO A 260 -11.12 3.12 -4.90
N PHE A 261 -9.97 3.60 -5.42
CA PHE A 261 -9.69 3.59 -6.87
C PHE A 261 -9.63 2.17 -7.45
N VAL A 262 -9.31 1.15 -6.64
CA VAL A 262 -9.25 -0.25 -7.08
C VAL A 262 -10.60 -0.75 -7.63
N PHE A 263 -11.71 -0.16 -7.17
CA PHE A 263 -13.05 -0.55 -7.57
C PHE A 263 -13.61 0.30 -8.72
N LEU A 264 -12.82 1.23 -9.25
CA LEU A 264 -13.27 2.16 -10.28
C LEU A 264 -12.82 1.69 -11.67
N PRO A 265 -13.68 1.78 -12.71
CA PRO A 265 -13.36 1.34 -14.06
C PRO A 265 -12.49 2.39 -14.80
N ILE A 266 -11.28 2.63 -14.28
CA ILE A 266 -10.34 3.65 -14.79
C ILE A 266 -10.06 3.46 -16.29
N HIS A 267 -9.87 2.22 -16.73
CA HIS A 267 -9.65 1.85 -18.14
C HIS A 267 -10.85 2.10 -19.06
N ALA A 268 -12.04 2.30 -18.52
CA ALA A 268 -13.26 2.61 -19.27
C ALA A 268 -13.68 4.06 -19.09
N ALA A 269 -12.88 4.89 -18.41
CA ALA A 269 -13.19 6.29 -18.25
C ALA A 269 -13.25 6.99 -19.62
N GLY A 270 -14.35 7.70 -19.85
CA GLY A 270 -14.57 8.43 -21.09
C GLY A 270 -15.90 9.15 -21.13
N LEU A 271 -16.03 10.02 -22.14
CA LEU A 271 -17.28 10.62 -22.54
C LEU A 271 -17.93 9.73 -23.60
N TYR A 272 -19.16 9.31 -23.31
CA TYR A 272 -19.96 8.40 -24.14
C TYR A 272 -21.23 9.12 -24.60
N GLY A 273 -21.64 8.85 -25.83
CA GLY A 273 -22.73 9.56 -26.50
C GLY A 273 -22.40 9.81 -27.98
N THR A 274 -23.43 10.07 -28.78
CA THR A 274 -23.29 10.29 -30.24
C THR A 274 -22.48 11.55 -30.57
N GLN A 275 -22.40 12.50 -29.65
CA GLN A 275 -21.57 13.69 -29.76
C GLN A 275 -20.08 13.45 -29.48
N TYR A 276 -19.69 12.27 -28.97
CA TYR A 276 -18.31 11.90 -28.61
C TYR A 276 -17.80 10.72 -29.44
N SER A 277 -18.20 10.67 -30.72
CA SER A 277 -17.82 9.62 -31.66
C SER A 277 -16.42 9.79 -32.26
N SER A 278 -15.83 10.98 -32.22
CA SER A 278 -14.43 11.18 -32.61
C SER A 278 -13.47 10.75 -31.48
N PRO A 279 -12.24 10.32 -31.81
CA PRO A 279 -11.21 10.03 -30.80
C PRO A 279 -10.90 11.24 -29.90
N GLY A 280 -10.34 10.96 -28.73
CA GLY A 280 -9.91 11.98 -27.75
C GLY A 280 -10.86 12.15 -26.58
N HIS A 281 -11.82 11.25 -26.44
CA HIS A 281 -12.87 11.34 -25.42
C HIS A 281 -12.87 10.15 -24.46
N LYS A 282 -12.07 9.11 -24.73
CA LYS A 282 -11.97 7.90 -23.91
C LYS A 282 -10.51 7.60 -23.64
N VAL A 283 -10.19 7.05 -22.48
CA VAL A 283 -8.80 6.69 -22.15
C VAL A 283 -8.18 5.73 -23.18
N SER A 284 -9.00 4.85 -23.76
CA SER A 284 -8.59 3.92 -24.82
C SER A 284 -8.20 4.60 -26.13
N ASP A 285 -8.57 5.87 -26.33
CA ASP A 285 -8.14 6.65 -27.50
C ASP A 285 -6.69 7.13 -27.37
N PHE A 286 -6.11 7.07 -26.16
CA PHE A 286 -4.77 7.56 -25.85
C PHE A 286 -3.79 6.45 -25.48
N VAL A 287 -4.25 5.44 -24.74
CA VAL A 287 -3.35 4.45 -24.11
C VAL A 287 -3.93 3.04 -24.04
N VAL A 288 -3.04 2.06 -24.02
CA VAL A 288 -3.36 0.68 -23.60
C VAL A 288 -3.23 0.59 -22.08
N SER A 289 -4.35 0.41 -21.39
CA SER A 289 -4.39 0.32 -19.93
C SER A 289 -4.00 -1.07 -19.42
N SER A 290 -3.07 -1.13 -18.47
CA SER A 290 -2.71 -2.33 -17.70
C SER A 290 -2.84 -2.04 -16.21
N TYR A 291 -3.11 -3.04 -15.38
CA TYR A 291 -3.23 -2.87 -13.93
C TYR A 291 -2.15 -3.66 -13.20
N VAL A 292 -1.54 -3.04 -12.21
CA VAL A 292 -0.61 -3.69 -11.29
C VAL A 292 -1.04 -3.39 -9.86
N PRO A 293 -1.12 -4.40 -8.98
CA PRO A 293 -1.45 -4.17 -7.59
C PRO A 293 -0.26 -3.62 -6.78
N THR A 294 0.97 -3.68 -7.30
CA THR A 294 2.21 -3.19 -6.66
C THR A 294 3.27 -2.95 -7.72
N LEU A 295 4.20 -2.02 -7.48
CA LEU A 295 5.34 -1.75 -8.35
C LEU A 295 6.28 -2.96 -8.48
N SER A 296 6.30 -3.82 -7.47
CA SER A 296 7.20 -4.97 -7.40
C SER A 296 6.84 -6.13 -8.33
N ILE A 297 5.67 -6.11 -8.97
CA ILE A 297 5.35 -7.06 -10.06
C ILE A 297 6.06 -6.67 -11.37
N LEU A 298 6.48 -5.42 -11.48
CA LEU A 298 7.18 -4.91 -12.67
C LEU A 298 8.71 -4.95 -12.52
N THR A 299 9.23 -5.31 -11.34
CA THR A 299 10.66 -5.54 -11.09
C THR A 299 11.00 -7.02 -11.23
#